data_AF-A0A6B2V1T9-F1
#
_entry.id   AF-A0A6B2V1T9-F1
#
_cell.length_a   1.000
_cell.length_b   1.000
_cell.length_c   1.000
_cell.angle_alpha   90.00
_cell.angle_beta   90.00
_cell.angle_gamma   90.00
#
_symmetry.space_group_name_H-M   'P 1'
#
loop_
_entity.id
_entity.type
_entity.pdbx_description
1 polymer ?
#
loop_
_entity_poly.entity_id
_entity_poly.type
_entity_poly.pdbx_seq_one_letter_code
_entity_poly.pdbx_strand_id
1 'polypeptide(L)'
;ELLAEEGVPLGAHDTVAPAPTAPLSSGDAIAVRHGRPVRLTLDGRRRQAWTTARTVEGALRQWGVRTEGAYLSLARSQPIGRAGLALDVRTERTVTVMADGRARTVRTNAATVAEAVAEAGVTLRGQDATSVPPDGFPRDGQTVTVLRITGAREVREEPVPFGVRRVADPTLFSGTEVVERPGEPGVRRVTYTLRTVNGVRERPRRV
;
A
#
# COMPACT_ATOMS: atom_id res chain seq x y z
N GLU A 1 -40.41 31.15 8.00
CA GLU A 1 -40.87 32.13 9.01
C GLU A 1 -41.12 31.44 10.34
N LEU A 2 -42.08 30.50 10.43
CA LEU A 2 -42.38 29.75 11.66
C LEU A 2 -41.17 29.19 12.43
N LEU A 3 -40.26 28.44 11.78
CA LEU A 3 -39.11 27.87 12.48
C LEU A 3 -38.15 28.93 13.05
N ALA A 4 -38.06 30.11 12.42
CA ALA A 4 -37.23 31.20 12.91
C ALA A 4 -37.89 31.90 14.12
N GLU A 5 -39.22 32.05 14.10
CA GLU A 5 -40.01 32.60 15.21
C GLU A 5 -39.93 31.69 16.45
N GLU A 6 -39.97 30.37 16.25
CA GLU A 6 -39.78 29.36 17.31
C GLU A 6 -38.31 29.18 17.74
N GLY A 7 -37.38 29.98 17.20
CA GLY A 7 -35.97 29.93 17.56
C GLY A 7 -35.25 28.65 17.15
N VAL A 8 -35.70 27.98 16.08
CA VAL A 8 -35.08 26.77 15.50
C VAL A 8 -34.28 27.14 14.26
N PRO A 9 -32.99 27.49 14.39
CA PRO A 9 -32.14 27.79 13.25
C PRO A 9 -31.89 26.54 12.41
N LEU A 10 -31.94 26.70 11.09
CA LEU A 10 -31.65 25.62 10.13
C LEU A 10 -30.24 25.79 9.54
N GLY A 11 -29.50 24.69 9.52
CA GLY A 11 -28.27 24.56 8.74
C GLY A 11 -28.54 24.12 7.30
N ALA A 12 -27.55 24.30 6.43
CA ALA A 12 -27.62 23.90 5.01
C ALA A 12 -27.82 22.38 4.78
N HIS A 13 -27.63 21.56 5.81
CA HIS A 13 -27.75 20.10 5.76
C HIS A 13 -28.90 19.56 6.62
N ASP A 14 -29.76 20.44 7.10
CA ASP A 14 -30.94 20.08 7.87
C ASP A 14 -32.08 19.72 6.91
N THR A 15 -32.96 18.80 7.34
CA THR A 15 -34.19 18.50 6.62
C THR A 15 -35.41 18.80 7.47
N VAL A 16 -36.45 19.33 6.84
CA VAL A 16 -37.71 19.70 7.47
C VAL A 16 -38.83 18.94 6.77
N ALA A 17 -39.73 18.35 7.53
CA ALA A 17 -40.95 17.72 7.04
C ALA A 17 -42.16 18.22 7.86
N PRO A 18 -43.26 18.69 7.22
CA PRO A 18 -43.44 18.84 5.77
C PRO A 18 -42.48 19.87 5.15
N ALA A 19 -42.41 19.93 3.81
CA ALA A 19 -41.46 20.79 3.11
C ALA A 19 -41.62 22.27 3.53
N PRO A 20 -40.55 23.10 3.51
CA PRO A 20 -40.63 24.49 3.98
C PRO A 20 -41.67 25.37 3.27
N THR A 21 -42.11 25.00 2.07
CA THR A 21 -43.13 25.69 1.27
C THR A 21 -44.52 25.08 1.38
N ALA A 22 -44.69 23.99 2.14
CA ALA A 22 -45.98 23.36 2.32
C ALA A 22 -46.91 24.26 3.15
N PRO A 23 -48.20 24.39 2.78
CA PRO A 23 -49.16 25.10 3.60
C PRO A 23 -49.29 24.40 4.96
N LEU A 24 -49.36 25.19 6.03
CA LEU A 24 -49.47 24.71 7.39
C LEU A 24 -50.86 25.03 7.94
N SER A 25 -51.43 24.08 8.67
CA SER A 25 -52.66 24.23 9.44
C SER A 25 -52.36 24.18 10.94
N SER A 26 -53.26 24.75 11.73
CA SER A 26 -53.16 24.69 13.19
C SER A 26 -53.18 23.24 13.66
N GLY A 27 -52.18 22.85 14.44
CA GLY A 27 -52.00 21.48 14.94
C GLY A 27 -51.05 20.61 14.13
N ASP A 28 -50.51 21.12 13.01
CA ASP A 28 -49.52 20.39 12.22
C ASP A 28 -48.22 20.18 13.00
N ALA A 29 -47.66 18.98 12.90
CA ALA A 29 -46.36 18.63 13.48
C ALA A 29 -45.24 18.82 12.45
N ILE A 30 -44.22 19.60 12.83
CA ILE A 30 -43.04 19.83 12.00
C ILE A 30 -41.85 19.06 12.57
N ALA A 31 -41.31 18.15 11.76
CA ALA A 31 -40.12 17.40 12.09
C ALA A 31 -38.89 18.07 11.48
N VAL A 32 -38.00 18.58 12.35
CA VAL A 32 -36.68 19.08 11.96
C VAL A 32 -35.62 18.02 12.26
N ARG A 33 -34.85 17.64 11.24
CA ARG A 33 -33.73 16.71 11.37
C ARG A 33 -32.45 17.45 11.03
N HIS A 34 -31.66 17.73 12.06
CA HIS A 34 -30.41 18.44 11.85
C HIS A 34 -29.34 17.56 11.22
N GLY A 35 -28.59 18.16 10.29
CA GLY A 35 -27.42 17.59 9.66
C GLY A 35 -26.29 17.44 10.67
N ARG A 36 -25.61 16.30 10.58
CA ARG A 36 -24.49 15.93 11.46
C ARG A 36 -23.26 15.70 10.59
N PRO A 37 -22.15 16.41 10.84
CA PRO A 37 -20.94 16.23 10.07
C PRO A 37 -20.24 14.93 10.48
N VAL A 38 -19.71 14.19 9.51
CA VAL A 38 -18.91 12.99 9.75
C VAL A 38 -17.64 13.09 8.94
N ARG A 39 -16.50 13.01 9.62
CA ARG A 39 -15.19 12.85 8.97
C ARG A 39 -15.02 11.36 8.69
N LEU A 40 -15.38 10.94 7.48
CA LEU A 40 -15.36 9.54 7.06
C LEU A 40 -14.03 9.23 6.37
N THR A 41 -13.33 8.21 6.85
CA THR A 41 -12.29 7.50 6.09
C THR A 41 -12.92 6.22 5.59
N LEU A 42 -13.09 6.07 4.28
CA LEU A 42 -13.63 4.86 3.67
C LEU A 42 -12.55 4.28 2.78
N ASP A 43 -12.08 3.08 3.12
CA ASP A 43 -11.07 2.36 2.34
C ASP A 43 -9.82 3.23 2.07
N GLY A 44 -9.35 3.91 3.13
CA GLY A 44 -8.20 4.83 3.09
C GLY A 44 -8.50 6.22 2.51
N ARG A 45 -9.69 6.46 1.94
CA ARG A 45 -10.07 7.76 1.36
C ARG A 45 -10.83 8.61 2.37
N ARG A 46 -10.26 9.76 2.72
CA ARG A 46 -10.87 10.72 3.65
C ARG A 46 -11.84 11.64 2.91
N ARG A 47 -13.02 11.87 3.50
CA ARG A 47 -13.99 12.87 3.06
C ARG A 47 -14.84 13.36 4.22
N GLN A 48 -15.38 14.57 4.10
CA GLN A 48 -16.44 15.06 4.98
C GLN A 48 -17.79 14.70 4.36
N ALA A 49 -18.66 14.09 5.16
CA ALA A 49 -20.00 13.72 4.76
C ALA A 49 -21.02 14.22 5.77
N TRP A 50 -22.24 14.47 5.34
CA TRP A 50 -23.34 14.92 6.20
C TRP A 50 -24.44 13.87 6.21
N THR A 51 -25.08 13.71 7.37
CA THR A 51 -26.20 12.79 7.56
C THR A 51 -27.18 13.35 8.57
N THR A 52 -28.46 13.06 8.40
CA THR A 52 -29.50 13.32 9.42
C THR A 52 -29.76 12.08 10.29
N ALA A 53 -29.10 10.95 10.00
CA ALA A 53 -29.18 9.74 10.79
C ALA A 53 -28.57 9.95 12.19
N ARG A 54 -29.15 9.27 13.18
CA ARG A 54 -28.72 9.39 14.59
C ARG A 54 -27.61 8.41 14.98
N THR A 55 -27.32 7.42 14.16
CA THR A 55 -26.35 6.36 14.45
C THR A 55 -25.41 6.12 13.27
N VAL A 56 -24.24 5.55 13.55
CA VAL A 56 -23.25 5.15 12.53
C VAL A 56 -23.89 4.24 11.47
N GLU A 57 -24.64 3.22 11.88
CA GLU A 57 -25.32 2.31 10.95
C GLU A 57 -26.27 3.06 10.00
N GLY A 58 -27.10 3.97 10.54
CA GLY A 58 -28.04 4.75 9.74
C GLY A 58 -27.34 5.63 8.72
N ALA A 59 -26.22 6.25 9.11
CA ALA A 59 -25.41 7.07 8.22
C ALA A 59 -24.77 6.24 7.10
N LEU A 60 -24.16 5.10 7.44
CA LEU A 60 -23.54 4.21 6.46
C LEU A 60 -24.56 3.65 5.48
N ARG A 61 -25.76 3.30 5.96
CA ARG A 61 -26.89 2.88 5.12
C ARG A 61 -27.32 3.98 4.15
N GLN A 62 -27.44 5.22 4.64
CA GLN A 62 -27.78 6.38 3.80
C GLN A 62 -26.75 6.60 2.68
N TRP A 63 -25.46 6.37 2.95
CA TRP A 63 -24.40 6.50 1.96
C TRP A 63 -24.16 5.23 1.11
N GLY A 64 -24.97 4.18 1.28
CA GLY A 64 -24.81 2.92 0.55
C GLY A 64 -23.51 2.17 0.85
N VAL A 65 -22.90 2.41 2.01
CA VAL A 65 -21.67 1.72 2.42
C VAL A 65 -22.01 0.32 2.91
N ARG A 66 -21.45 -0.70 2.26
CA ARG A 66 -21.57 -2.09 2.68
C ARG A 66 -20.81 -2.29 3.99
N THR A 67 -21.51 -2.79 5.00
CA THR A 67 -20.93 -2.98 6.34
C THR A 67 -20.77 -4.46 6.71
N GLU A 68 -21.33 -5.38 5.95
CA GLU A 68 -21.11 -6.83 6.16
C GLU A 68 -19.62 -7.14 6.02
N GLY A 69 -19.03 -7.84 7.01
CA GLY A 69 -17.59 -8.13 7.08
C GLY A 69 -16.64 -6.92 7.25
N ALA A 70 -17.17 -5.70 7.19
CA ALA A 70 -16.38 -4.49 7.27
C ALA A 70 -15.86 -4.24 8.69
N TYR A 71 -14.63 -3.72 8.78
CA TYR A 71 -14.13 -3.12 10.00
C TYR A 71 -14.70 -1.71 10.16
N LEU A 72 -15.11 -1.38 11.38
CA LEU A 72 -15.57 -0.05 11.78
C LEU A 72 -14.77 0.41 12.99
N SER A 73 -14.26 1.63 12.98
CA SER A 73 -13.55 2.20 14.14
C SER A 73 -14.48 2.52 15.32
N LEU A 74 -15.80 2.52 15.09
CA LEU A 74 -16.83 2.79 16.08
C LEU A 74 -17.98 1.78 15.93
N ALA A 75 -18.72 1.54 17.01
CA ALA A 75 -19.86 0.64 16.99
C ALA A 75 -20.94 1.09 16.00
N ARG A 76 -21.65 0.14 15.38
CA ARG A 76 -22.80 0.42 14.48
C ARG A 76 -23.89 1.24 15.15
N SER A 77 -24.14 0.95 16.43
CA SER A 77 -25.12 1.64 17.27
C SER A 77 -24.63 2.98 17.82
N GLN A 78 -23.36 3.34 17.60
CA GLN A 78 -22.78 4.58 18.12
C GLN A 78 -23.62 5.79 17.70
N PRO A 79 -24.13 6.59 18.65
CA PRO A 79 -24.84 7.81 18.34
C PRO A 79 -23.92 8.84 17.67
N ILE A 80 -24.45 9.53 16.66
CA ILE A 80 -23.80 10.68 16.02
C ILE A 80 -24.39 11.93 16.67
N GLY A 81 -23.58 12.67 17.43
CA GLY A 81 -23.98 13.95 18.03
C GLY A 81 -24.12 15.09 17.00
N ARG A 82 -24.61 16.26 17.42
CA ARG A 82 -24.67 17.46 16.54
C ARG A 82 -23.27 17.95 16.16
N ALA A 83 -22.29 17.76 17.04
CA ALA A 83 -20.87 18.04 16.77
C ALA A 83 -20.25 17.07 15.73
N GLY A 84 -20.95 15.99 15.37
CA GLY A 84 -20.42 14.99 14.47
C GLY A 84 -19.49 13.97 15.13
N LEU A 85 -18.79 13.19 14.29
CA LEU A 85 -17.73 12.27 14.72
C LEU A 85 -16.73 11.98 13.60
N ALA A 86 -15.63 11.30 13.93
CA ALA A 86 -14.73 10.70 12.96
C ALA A 86 -14.97 9.18 12.89
N LEU A 87 -15.06 8.65 11.68
CA LEU A 87 -15.35 7.24 11.44
C LEU A 87 -14.38 6.70 10.39
N ASP A 88 -13.70 5.60 10.70
CA ASP A 88 -12.93 4.83 9.75
C ASP A 88 -13.67 3.52 9.43
N VAL A 89 -13.80 3.24 8.15
CA VAL A 89 -14.48 2.08 7.60
C VAL A 89 -13.57 1.43 6.59
N ARG A 90 -13.27 0.15 6.82
CA ARG A 90 -12.62 -0.70 5.83
C ARG A 90 -13.62 -1.75 5.42
N THR A 91 -14.10 -1.66 4.18
CA THR A 91 -15.03 -2.63 3.61
C THR A 91 -14.40 -4.03 3.60
N GLU A 92 -15.21 -5.07 3.51
CA GLU A 92 -14.67 -6.38 3.23
C GLU A 92 -14.31 -6.48 1.74
N ARG A 93 -13.22 -7.18 1.44
CA ARG A 93 -12.76 -7.44 0.07
C ARG A 93 -12.09 -8.80 -0.05
N THR A 94 -12.05 -9.33 -1.26
CA THR A 94 -11.38 -10.58 -1.59
C THR A 94 -10.02 -10.29 -2.20
N VAL A 95 -8.95 -10.90 -1.68
CA VAL A 95 -7.59 -10.77 -2.19
C VAL A 95 -7.03 -12.17 -2.44
N THR A 96 -6.37 -12.36 -3.58
CA THR A 96 -5.68 -13.61 -3.89
C THR A 96 -4.18 -13.41 -3.75
N VAL A 97 -3.56 -14.19 -2.88
CA VAL A 97 -2.12 -14.16 -2.63
C VAL A 97 -1.47 -15.35 -3.35
N MET A 98 -0.54 -15.05 -4.24
CA MET A 98 0.28 -16.02 -4.95
C MET A 98 1.66 -16.08 -4.30
N ALA A 99 1.99 -17.20 -3.66
CA ALA A 99 3.29 -17.38 -3.02
C ALA A 99 3.77 -18.83 -3.19
N ASP A 100 5.04 -19.01 -3.51
CA ASP A 100 5.70 -20.33 -3.57
C ASP A 100 4.92 -21.33 -4.45
N GLY A 101 4.41 -20.86 -5.59
CA GLY A 101 3.62 -21.64 -6.55
C GLY A 101 2.18 -21.95 -6.14
N ARG A 102 1.70 -21.43 -5.00
CA ARG A 102 0.35 -21.67 -4.48
C ARG A 102 -0.48 -20.39 -4.45
N ALA A 103 -1.75 -20.52 -4.83
CA ALA A 103 -2.77 -19.48 -4.69
C ALA A 103 -3.51 -19.64 -3.36
N ARG A 104 -3.71 -18.54 -2.64
CA ARG A 104 -4.53 -18.48 -1.42
C ARG A 104 -5.44 -17.27 -1.50
N THR A 105 -6.74 -17.49 -1.49
CA THR A 105 -7.73 -16.41 -1.52
C THR A 105 -8.27 -16.16 -0.12
N VAL A 106 -8.27 -14.90 0.31
CA VAL A 106 -8.77 -14.47 1.61
C VAL A 106 -9.83 -13.38 1.46
N ARG A 107 -10.87 -13.44 2.29
CA ARG A 107 -11.77 -12.31 2.56
C ARG A 107 -11.19 -11.54 3.74
N THR A 108 -10.96 -10.26 3.55
CA THR A 108 -10.20 -9.42 4.48
C THR A 108 -10.75 -8.01 4.51
N ASN A 109 -10.53 -7.30 5.61
CA ASN A 109 -10.69 -5.85 5.70
C ASN A 109 -9.35 -5.14 5.95
N ALA A 110 -8.21 -5.82 5.75
CA ALA A 110 -6.84 -5.33 5.90
C ALA A 110 -6.64 -3.92 5.31
N ALA A 111 -5.88 -3.10 6.04
CA ALA A 111 -5.54 -1.74 5.63
C ALA A 111 -4.40 -1.74 4.61
N THR A 112 -3.57 -2.78 4.61
CA THR A 112 -2.38 -2.89 3.75
C THR A 112 -2.28 -4.25 3.05
N VAL A 113 -1.55 -4.29 1.94
CA VAL A 113 -1.23 -5.53 1.23
C VAL A 113 -0.43 -6.48 2.13
N ALA A 114 0.48 -5.97 2.95
CA ALA A 114 1.26 -6.77 3.89
C ALA A 114 0.37 -7.50 4.91
N GLU A 115 -0.63 -6.82 5.47
CA GLU A 115 -1.63 -7.42 6.35
C GLU A 115 -2.43 -8.52 5.63
N ALA A 116 -2.92 -8.25 4.42
CA ALA A 116 -3.67 -9.24 3.64
C ALA A 116 -2.82 -10.49 3.29
N VAL A 117 -1.54 -10.29 2.99
CA VAL A 117 -0.57 -11.39 2.74
C VAL A 117 -0.32 -12.20 4.01
N ALA A 118 -0.21 -11.55 5.17
CA ALA A 118 -0.08 -12.22 6.46
C ALA A 118 -1.33 -13.02 6.84
N GLU A 119 -2.53 -12.47 6.62
CA GLU A 119 -3.81 -13.17 6.83
C GLU A 119 -3.99 -14.39 5.91
N ALA A 120 -3.42 -14.34 4.70
CA ALA A 120 -3.32 -15.51 3.82
C ALA A 120 -2.30 -16.56 4.31
N GLY A 121 -1.68 -16.36 5.48
CA GLY A 121 -0.71 -17.26 6.09
C GLY A 121 0.65 -17.24 5.40
N VAL A 122 0.99 -16.13 4.72
CA VAL A 122 2.28 -15.95 4.06
C VAL A 122 3.06 -14.85 4.79
N THR A 123 4.22 -15.20 5.35
CA THR A 123 5.10 -14.22 5.99
C THR A 123 6.17 -13.75 5.01
N LEU A 124 6.30 -12.44 4.83
CA LEU A 124 7.42 -11.82 4.12
C LEU A 124 8.67 -11.84 5.02
N ARG A 125 9.84 -12.19 4.46
CA ARG A 125 11.10 -12.28 5.21
C ARG A 125 12.22 -11.57 4.47
N GLY A 126 13.16 -10.97 5.21
CA GLY A 126 14.37 -10.40 4.63
C GLY A 126 14.07 -9.39 3.53
N GLN A 127 14.43 -9.74 2.29
CA GLN A 127 14.24 -8.89 1.11
C GLN A 127 12.97 -9.20 0.32
N ASP A 128 12.12 -10.11 0.80
CA ASP A 128 10.87 -10.46 0.14
C ASP A 128 10.03 -9.21 -0.16
N ALA A 129 9.42 -9.22 -1.33
CA ALA A 129 8.59 -8.13 -1.80
C ALA A 129 7.24 -8.66 -2.29
N THR A 130 6.32 -7.75 -2.53
CA THR A 130 5.03 -8.03 -3.17
C THR A 130 4.99 -7.37 -4.55
N SER A 131 4.18 -7.91 -5.47
CA SER A 131 4.00 -7.34 -6.82
C SER A 131 3.43 -5.92 -6.84
N VAL A 132 2.86 -5.49 -5.71
CA VAL A 132 2.42 -4.13 -5.42
C VAL A 132 3.03 -3.66 -4.10
N PRO A 133 3.08 -2.36 -3.79
CA PRO A 133 3.64 -1.88 -2.52
C PRO A 133 2.97 -2.55 -1.30
N PRO A 134 3.74 -3.08 -0.35
CA PRO A 134 3.21 -3.79 0.82
C PRO A 134 2.39 -2.89 1.76
N ASP A 135 2.67 -1.59 1.78
CA ASP A 135 1.93 -0.54 2.50
C ASP A 135 0.70 -0.03 1.74
N GLY A 136 0.55 -0.43 0.48
CA GLY A 136 -0.59 -0.03 -0.35
C GLY A 136 -1.90 -0.66 0.13
N PHE A 137 -3.01 0.03 -0.13
CA PHE A 137 -4.34 -0.49 0.19
C PHE A 137 -4.76 -1.58 -0.81
N PRO A 138 -5.14 -2.80 -0.34
CA PRO A 138 -5.54 -3.88 -1.23
C PRO A 138 -6.90 -3.62 -1.88
N ARG A 139 -7.03 -3.93 -3.17
CA ARG A 139 -8.29 -3.79 -3.92
C ARG A 139 -9.07 -5.09 -3.93
N ASP A 140 -10.39 -4.98 -4.07
CA ASP A 140 -11.25 -6.15 -4.24
C ASP A 140 -10.93 -6.90 -5.54
N GLY A 141 -10.83 -8.22 -5.44
CA GLY A 141 -10.41 -9.11 -6.52
C GLY A 141 -8.92 -9.03 -6.89
N GLN A 142 -8.09 -8.29 -6.14
CA GLN A 142 -6.68 -8.10 -6.48
C GLN A 142 -5.88 -9.38 -6.27
N THR A 143 -5.01 -9.69 -7.24
CA THR A 143 -3.97 -10.71 -7.09
C THR A 143 -2.65 -10.05 -6.66
N VAL A 144 -2.09 -10.50 -5.55
CA VAL A 144 -0.79 -10.09 -5.00
C VAL A 144 0.18 -11.25 -5.09
N THR A 145 1.29 -11.07 -5.81
CA THR A 145 2.35 -12.09 -5.89
C THR A 145 3.46 -11.76 -4.91
N VAL A 146 3.84 -12.74 -4.09
CA VAL A 146 5.02 -12.66 -3.21
C VAL A 146 6.26 -13.05 -4.01
N LEU A 147 7.26 -12.18 -3.96
CA LEU A 147 8.55 -12.33 -4.61
C LEU A 147 9.57 -12.70 -3.55
N ARG A 148 10.12 -13.92 -3.62
CA ARG A 148 11.19 -14.37 -2.73
C ARG A 148 12.53 -13.84 -3.24
N ILE A 149 13.15 -12.93 -2.48
CA ILE A 149 14.38 -12.25 -2.90
C ILE A 149 15.53 -12.64 -1.98
N THR A 150 16.63 -13.10 -2.56
CA THR A 150 17.89 -13.35 -1.84
C THR A 150 19.05 -12.62 -2.51
N GLY A 151 19.93 -12.06 -1.68
CA GLY A 151 21.18 -11.45 -2.10
C GLY A 151 22.37 -12.32 -1.72
N ALA A 152 23.33 -12.47 -2.63
CA ALA A 152 24.63 -13.10 -2.37
C ALA A 152 25.77 -12.23 -2.91
N ARG A 153 26.98 -12.45 -2.38
CA ARG A 153 28.21 -11.88 -2.94
C ARG A 153 28.99 -12.99 -3.64
N GLU A 154 29.47 -12.72 -4.84
CA GLU A 154 30.31 -13.62 -5.61
C GLU A 154 31.65 -12.92 -5.87
N VAL A 155 32.76 -13.56 -5.50
CA VAL A 155 34.11 -13.05 -5.80
C VAL A 155 34.61 -13.75 -7.04
N ARG A 156 35.05 -12.99 -8.04
CA ARG A 156 35.69 -13.52 -9.25
C ARG A 156 37.12 -13.05 -9.31
N GLU A 157 38.01 -13.98 -9.65
CA GLU A 157 39.40 -13.65 -9.96
C GLU A 157 39.50 -13.28 -11.43
N GLU A 158 39.98 -12.07 -11.70
CA GLU A 158 40.26 -11.59 -13.05
C GLU A 158 41.77 -11.46 -13.23
N PRO A 159 42.34 -11.96 -14.33
CA PRO A 159 43.76 -11.82 -14.61
C PRO A 159 44.11 -10.34 -14.84
N VAL A 160 45.23 -9.91 -14.25
CA VAL A 160 45.85 -8.61 -14.48
C VAL A 160 47.09 -8.83 -15.34
N PRO A 161 47.10 -8.34 -16.59
CA PRO A 161 48.27 -8.45 -17.46
C PRO A 161 49.51 -7.82 -16.81
N PHE A 162 50.68 -8.42 -17.03
CA PHE A 162 51.96 -7.85 -16.60
C PHE A 162 52.41 -6.74 -17.57
N GLY A 163 53.16 -5.77 -17.06
CA GLY A 163 53.80 -4.76 -17.89
C GLY A 163 55.04 -5.33 -18.60
N VAL A 164 55.32 -4.84 -19.80
CA VAL A 164 56.55 -5.17 -20.54
C VAL A 164 57.52 -4.00 -20.41
N ARG A 165 58.74 -4.27 -19.93
CA ARG A 165 59.84 -3.31 -19.92
C ARG A 165 60.94 -3.82 -20.83
N ARG A 166 61.37 -2.98 -21.77
CA ARG A 166 62.51 -3.25 -22.64
C ARG A 166 63.73 -2.49 -22.13
N VAL A 167 64.88 -3.14 -22.10
CA VAL A 167 66.17 -2.55 -21.75
C VAL A 167 67.15 -2.88 -22.86
N ALA A 168 67.90 -1.89 -23.34
CA ALA A 168 68.87 -2.10 -24.41
C ALA A 168 70.11 -2.81 -23.87
N ASP A 169 70.54 -3.88 -24.55
CA ASP A 169 71.75 -4.64 -24.24
C ASP A 169 72.75 -4.50 -25.40
N PRO A 170 73.92 -3.89 -25.20
CA PRO A 170 74.91 -3.70 -26.26
C PRO A 170 75.60 -5.00 -26.71
N THR A 171 75.39 -6.12 -26.02
CA THR A 171 75.98 -7.43 -26.37
C THR A 171 75.10 -8.25 -27.32
N LEU A 172 73.85 -7.84 -27.54
CA LEU A 172 72.92 -8.49 -28.46
C LEU A 172 73.02 -7.92 -29.89
N PHE A 173 72.88 -8.79 -30.89
CA PHE A 173 72.80 -8.35 -32.28
C PHE A 173 71.53 -7.52 -32.52
N SER A 174 71.67 -6.47 -33.34
CA SER A 174 70.55 -5.60 -33.72
C SER A 174 69.38 -6.42 -34.30
N GLY A 175 68.18 -6.14 -33.82
CA GLY A 175 66.95 -6.86 -34.19
C GLY A 175 66.67 -8.13 -33.39
N THR A 176 67.54 -8.53 -32.46
CA THR A 176 67.30 -9.67 -31.56
C THR A 176 66.64 -9.20 -30.25
N GLU A 177 65.51 -9.81 -29.87
CA GLU A 177 64.91 -9.65 -28.54
C GLU A 177 65.02 -10.97 -27.77
N VAL A 178 65.48 -10.91 -26.51
CA VAL A 178 65.53 -12.06 -25.60
C VAL A 178 64.70 -11.75 -24.36
N VAL A 179 63.89 -12.71 -23.92
CA VAL A 179 63.16 -12.59 -22.65
C VAL A 179 64.12 -12.87 -21.49
N GLU A 180 64.59 -11.81 -20.83
CA GLU A 180 65.44 -11.93 -19.64
C GLU A 180 64.67 -12.50 -18.45
N ARG A 181 63.47 -11.96 -18.20
CA ARG A 181 62.59 -12.41 -17.12
C ARG A 181 61.14 -12.53 -17.63
N PRO A 182 60.52 -13.72 -17.54
CA PRO A 182 59.11 -13.86 -17.88
C PRO A 182 58.25 -13.07 -16.89
N GLY A 183 57.27 -12.33 -17.42
CA GLY A 183 56.22 -11.72 -16.60
C GLY A 183 55.18 -12.77 -16.22
N GLU A 184 54.61 -12.63 -15.03
CA GLU A 184 53.52 -13.48 -14.55
C GLU A 184 52.24 -12.64 -14.42
N PRO A 185 51.10 -13.10 -14.97
CA PRO A 185 49.83 -12.43 -14.73
C PRO A 185 49.52 -12.36 -13.24
N GLY A 186 49.17 -11.16 -12.77
CA GLY A 186 48.58 -11.01 -11.45
C GLY A 186 47.12 -11.46 -11.45
N VAL A 187 46.51 -11.53 -10.27
CA VAL A 187 45.08 -11.71 -10.11
C VAL A 187 44.50 -10.55 -9.32
N ARG A 188 43.36 -10.02 -9.78
CA ARG A 188 42.53 -9.11 -8.96
C ARG A 188 41.24 -9.82 -8.58
N ARG A 189 40.84 -9.65 -7.34
CA ARG A 189 39.53 -10.12 -6.84
C ARG A 189 38.50 -9.04 -7.05
N VAL A 190 37.50 -9.32 -7.87
CA VAL A 190 36.36 -8.44 -8.12
C VAL A 190 35.13 -9.02 -7.43
N THR A 191 34.50 -8.24 -6.57
CA THR A 191 33.27 -8.66 -5.87
C THR A 191 32.05 -8.23 -6.67
N TYR A 192 31.09 -9.13 -6.80
CA TYR A 192 29.80 -8.89 -7.43
C TYR A 192 28.68 -9.13 -6.43
N THR A 193 27.60 -8.35 -6.54
CA THR A 193 26.32 -8.64 -5.91
C THR A 193 25.45 -9.43 -6.88
N LEU A 194 24.90 -10.55 -6.39
CA LEU A 194 23.96 -11.42 -7.09
C LEU A 194 22.61 -11.31 -6.40
N ARG A 195 21.56 -11.00 -7.18
CA ARG A 195 20.17 -11.01 -6.70
C ARG A 195 19.43 -12.18 -7.34
N THR A 196 18.68 -12.93 -6.55
CA THR A 196 17.82 -14.01 -7.02
C THR A 196 16.38 -13.67 -6.68
N VAL A 197 15.47 -13.75 -7.66
CA VAL A 197 14.03 -13.50 -7.48
C VAL A 197 13.27 -14.75 -7.88
N ASN A 198 12.51 -15.35 -6.94
CA ASN A 198 11.79 -16.61 -7.15
C ASN A 198 12.67 -17.74 -7.71
N GLY A 199 13.93 -17.82 -7.24
CA GLY A 199 14.91 -18.80 -7.69
C GLY A 199 15.64 -18.44 -8.99
N VAL A 200 15.23 -17.39 -9.70
CA VAL A 200 15.89 -16.93 -10.95
C VAL A 200 16.98 -15.91 -10.63
N ARG A 201 18.22 -16.20 -11.04
CA ARG A 201 19.38 -15.33 -10.86
C ARG A 201 19.34 -14.15 -11.83
N GLU A 202 19.44 -12.93 -11.31
CA GLU A 202 19.65 -11.73 -12.12
C GLU A 202 21.13 -11.54 -12.48
N ARG A 203 21.40 -10.66 -13.45
CA ARG A 203 22.76 -10.34 -13.87
C ARG A 203 23.57 -9.77 -12.70
N PRO A 204 24.74 -10.35 -12.34
CA PRO A 204 25.57 -9.85 -11.26
C PRO A 204 26.03 -8.41 -11.52
N ARG A 205 26.08 -7.60 -10.46
CA ARG A 205 26.58 -6.20 -10.52
C ARG A 205 27.87 -6.08 -9.73
N ARG A 206 28.92 -5.55 -10.36
CA ARG A 206 30.21 -5.28 -9.70
C ARG A 206 30.02 -4.26 -8.58
N VAL A 207 30.72 -4.47 -7.47
CA VAL A 207 30.74 -3.60 -6.27
C VAL A 207 32.14 -3.10 -6.01
#